data_AF-A0A540VW58-F1
#
_entry.id   AF-A0A540VW58-F1
#
_cell.length_a   1.000
_cell.length_b   1.000
_cell.length_c   1.000
_cell.angle_alpha   90.00
_cell.angle_beta   90.00
_cell.angle_gamma   90.00
#
_symmetry.space_group_name_H-M   'P 1'
#
loop_
_entity.id
_entity.type
_entity.pdbx_description
1 polymer ?
#
loop_
_entity_poly.entity_id
_entity_poly.type
_entity_poly.pdbx_seq_one_letter_code
_entity_poly.pdbx_strand_id
1 'polypeptide(L)'
;MTSGHRQHGAALIVVLAVVLVAAMMAFEGLQRSLLAARVSGLAAERAIAFEAAESALRRGAAQRERLARSPMVPDPRMDPAAWRAVLLRDGTPVSLEADHALHEPPRVVVERTQSGHRLTVFARGPRARAEVILQVRLVDDSPSRLWRRLR
;
A
#
# COMPACT_ATOMS: atom_id res chain seq x y z
N MET A 1 3.43 67.59 27.40
CA MET A 1 4.31 66.55 26.82
C MET A 1 3.77 65.17 27.17
N THR A 2 2.79 64.63 26.46
CA THR A 2 2.23 63.27 26.72
C THR A 2 1.70 62.62 25.43
N SER A 3 2.53 62.49 24.39
CA SER A 3 2.14 61.85 23.12
C SER A 3 2.85 60.52 22.82
N GLY A 4 3.74 60.04 23.69
CA GLY A 4 4.54 58.83 23.44
C GLY A 4 3.85 57.48 23.72
N HIS A 5 2.90 57.44 24.67
CA HIS A 5 2.30 56.17 25.14
C HIS A 5 1.31 55.56 24.14
N ARG A 6 0.56 56.38 23.39
CA ARG A 6 -0.38 55.91 22.36
C ARG A 6 0.32 55.39 21.10
N GLN A 7 1.48 55.97 20.75
CA GLN A 7 2.28 55.54 19.61
C GLN A 7 2.98 54.20 19.86
N HIS A 8 3.41 53.94 21.10
CA HIS A 8 3.98 52.64 21.50
C HIS A 8 2.94 51.50 21.47
N GLY A 9 1.70 51.75 21.93
CA GLY A 9 0.63 50.76 21.88
C GLY A 9 0.20 50.41 20.44
N ALA A 10 0.11 51.42 19.57
CA ALA A 10 -0.21 51.21 18.16
C ALA A 10 0.89 50.41 17.43
N ALA A 11 2.17 50.70 17.70
CA ALA A 11 3.30 49.96 17.14
C ALA A 11 3.27 48.48 17.56
N LEU A 12 2.97 48.19 18.83
CA LEU A 12 2.86 46.81 19.33
C LEU A 12 1.74 46.02 18.64
N ILE A 13 0.58 46.66 18.44
CA ILE A 13 -0.56 46.02 17.74
C ILE A 13 -0.18 45.68 16.30
N VAL A 14 0.50 46.58 15.60
CA VAL A 14 0.94 46.34 14.22
C VAL A 14 1.95 45.19 14.16
N VAL A 15 2.94 45.17 15.06
CA VAL A 15 3.91 44.06 15.13
C VAL A 15 3.22 42.74 15.41
N LEU A 16 2.26 42.71 16.36
CA LEU A 16 1.51 41.50 16.68
C LEU A 16 0.67 41.01 15.49
N ALA A 17 0.03 41.93 14.76
CA ALA A 17 -0.73 41.59 13.56
C ALA A 17 0.17 41.00 12.46
N VAL A 18 1.36 41.58 12.22
CA VAL A 18 2.32 41.06 11.24
C VAL A 18 2.84 39.69 11.66
N VAL A 19 3.19 39.50 12.94
CA VAL A 19 3.62 38.20 13.49
C VAL A 19 2.52 37.16 13.35
N LEU A 20 1.26 37.52 13.62
CA LEU A 20 0.12 36.63 13.49
C LEU A 20 -0.06 36.18 12.03
N VAL A 21 -0.02 37.12 11.07
CA VAL A 21 -0.12 36.79 9.64
C VAL A 21 1.04 35.90 9.20
N ALA A 22 2.27 36.20 9.62
CA ALA A 22 3.43 35.38 9.32
C ALA A 22 3.31 33.96 9.92
N ALA A 23 2.81 33.84 11.15
CA ALA A 23 2.58 32.56 11.80
C ALA A 23 1.50 31.73 11.08
N MET A 24 0.41 32.35 10.62
CA MET A 24 -0.61 31.67 9.84
C MET A 24 -0.05 31.13 8.51
N MET A 25 0.75 31.92 7.80
CA MET A 25 1.41 31.46 6.56
C MET A 25 2.38 30.31 6.82
N ALA A 26 3.18 30.38 7.89
CA ALA A 26 4.09 29.31 8.27
C ALA A 26 3.35 28.01 8.65
N PHE A 27 2.22 28.13 9.35
CA PHE A 27 1.40 26.99 9.76
C PHE A 27 0.79 26.27 8.54
N GLU A 28 0.29 27.02 7.56
CA GLU A 28 -0.20 26.44 6.29
C GLU A 28 0.90 25.67 5.55
N GLY A 29 2.11 26.22 5.49
CA GLY A 29 3.27 25.55 4.89
C GLY A 29 3.61 24.23 5.58
N LEU A 30 3.55 24.20 6.92
CA LEU A 30 3.81 23.01 7.72
C LEU A 30 2.72 21.95 7.54
N GLN A 31 1.44 22.33 7.50
CA GLN A 31 0.35 21.38 7.27
C GLN A 31 0.47 20.71 5.89
N ARG A 32 0.79 21.49 4.86
CA ARG A 32 0.98 20.98 3.49
C ARG A 32 2.19 20.04 3.41
N SER A 33 3.31 20.39 4.04
CA SER A 33 4.51 19.54 4.01
C SER A 33 4.31 18.21 4.75
N LEU A 34 3.61 18.23 5.89
CA LEU A 34 3.25 17.02 6.63
C LEU A 34 2.31 16.11 5.83
N LEU A 35 1.31 16.69 5.17
CA LEU A 35 0.41 15.93 4.31
C LEU A 35 1.16 15.33 3.11
N ALA A 36 2.00 16.12 2.44
CA ALA A 36 2.83 15.65 1.34
C ALA A 36 3.77 14.51 1.77
N ALA A 37 4.42 14.64 2.93
CA ALA A 37 5.27 13.58 3.49
C ALA A 37 4.47 12.31 3.80
N ARG A 38 3.25 12.43 4.33
CA ARG A 38 2.37 11.28 4.60
C ARG A 38 1.94 10.57 3.32
N VAL A 39 1.54 11.33 2.30
CA VAL A 39 1.14 10.78 0.99
C VAL A 39 2.33 10.11 0.31
N SER A 40 3.50 10.75 0.31
CA SER A 40 4.75 10.19 -0.22
C SER A 40 5.13 8.90 0.52
N GLY A 41 5.05 8.90 1.85
CA GLY A 41 5.30 7.71 2.66
C GLY A 41 4.33 6.56 2.35
N LEU A 42 3.04 6.84 2.19
CA LEU A 42 2.05 5.84 1.82
C LEU A 42 2.28 5.29 0.40
N ALA A 43 2.65 6.16 -0.54
CA ALA A 43 2.97 5.78 -1.91
C ALA A 43 4.20 4.86 -1.97
N ALA A 44 5.28 5.22 -1.25
CA ALA A 44 6.48 4.41 -1.13
C ALA A 44 6.18 3.04 -0.49
N GLU A 45 5.39 3.02 0.59
CA GLU A 45 5.00 1.78 1.25
C GLU A 45 4.17 0.86 0.33
N ARG A 46 3.30 1.45 -0.50
CA ARG A 46 2.52 0.71 -1.50
C ARG A 46 3.38 0.16 -2.64
N ALA A 47 4.44 0.88 -3.04
CA ALA A 47 5.39 0.41 -4.05
C ALA A 47 6.14 -0.82 -3.56
N ILE A 48 6.65 -0.79 -2.33
CA ILE A 48 7.33 -1.93 -1.69
C ILE A 48 6.39 -3.14 -1.59
N ALA A 49 5.15 -2.94 -1.13
CA ALA A 49 4.15 -4.01 -1.05
C ALA A 49 3.85 -4.63 -2.43
N PHE A 50 3.83 -3.81 -3.48
CA PHE A 50 3.60 -4.27 -4.85
C PHE A 50 4.77 -5.10 -5.38
N GLU A 51 6.01 -4.63 -5.21
CA GLU A 51 7.22 -5.35 -5.62
C GLU A 51 7.35 -6.70 -4.90
N ALA A 52 7.03 -6.72 -3.60
CA ALA A 52 6.96 -7.95 -2.83
C ALA A 52 5.89 -8.91 -3.37
N ALA A 53 4.69 -8.41 -3.66
CA ALA A 53 3.62 -9.21 -4.26
C ALA A 53 4.02 -9.79 -5.62
N GLU A 54 4.67 -9.00 -6.49
CA GLU A 54 5.16 -9.48 -7.79
C GLU A 54 6.25 -10.53 -7.65
N SER A 55 7.18 -10.35 -6.72
CA SER A 55 8.25 -11.31 -6.48
C SER A 55 7.71 -12.61 -5.89
N ALA A 56 6.76 -12.53 -4.96
CA ALA A 56 6.05 -13.69 -4.44
C ALA A 56 5.23 -14.38 -5.55
N LEU A 57 4.63 -13.61 -6.46
CA LEU A 57 3.91 -14.16 -7.60
C LEU A 57 4.83 -14.93 -8.55
N ARG A 58 5.99 -14.38 -8.89
CA ARG A 58 6.99 -15.07 -9.74
C ARG A 58 7.40 -16.41 -9.13
N ARG A 59 7.61 -16.45 -7.83
CA ARG A 59 8.02 -17.69 -7.13
C ARG A 59 6.87 -18.67 -6.94
N GLY A 60 5.67 -18.18 -6.65
CA GLY A 60 4.45 -18.99 -6.64
C GLY A 60 4.16 -19.61 -8.01
N ALA A 61 4.42 -18.87 -9.09
CA ALA A 61 4.29 -19.39 -10.46
C ALA A 61 5.34 -20.47 -10.77
N ALA A 62 6.58 -20.30 -10.31
CA ALA A 62 7.63 -21.32 -10.47
C ALA A 62 7.32 -22.61 -9.70
N GLN A 63 6.64 -22.51 -8.54
CA GLN A 63 6.25 -23.65 -7.71
C GLN A 63 4.79 -24.08 -7.91
N ARG A 64 4.15 -23.65 -9.01
CA ARG A 64 2.70 -23.77 -9.21
C ARG A 64 2.20 -25.21 -9.06
N GLU A 65 2.89 -26.20 -9.60
CA GLU A 65 2.43 -27.59 -9.56
C GLU A 65 2.40 -28.16 -8.15
N ARG A 66 3.34 -27.71 -7.30
CA ARG A 66 3.46 -28.12 -5.91
C ARG A 66 2.43 -27.43 -5.02
N LEU A 67 2.15 -26.15 -5.29
CA LEU A 67 1.23 -25.32 -4.50
C LEU A 67 -0.22 -25.39 -4.99
N ALA A 68 -0.45 -25.95 -6.17
CA ALA A 68 -1.74 -26.01 -6.82
C ALA A 68 -2.75 -26.80 -5.97
N ARG A 69 -3.85 -26.15 -5.63
CA ARG A 69 -5.03 -26.74 -4.98
C ARG A 69 -6.24 -26.68 -5.91
N SER A 70 -7.28 -27.42 -5.54
CA SER A 70 -8.59 -27.32 -6.19
C SER A 70 -9.15 -25.89 -6.06
N PRO A 71 -9.88 -25.39 -7.07
CA PRO A 71 -10.55 -24.10 -6.99
C PRO A 71 -11.48 -24.02 -5.80
N MET A 72 -11.51 -22.86 -5.15
CA MET A 72 -12.34 -22.63 -3.99
C MET A 72 -13.82 -22.54 -4.34
N VAL A 73 -14.66 -23.16 -3.50
CA VAL A 73 -16.12 -23.10 -3.58
C VAL A 73 -16.66 -22.68 -2.20
N PRO A 74 -17.41 -21.56 -2.09
CA PRO A 74 -17.71 -20.61 -3.16
C PRO A 74 -16.47 -19.80 -3.61
N ASP A 75 -16.40 -19.46 -4.90
CA ASP A 75 -15.32 -18.62 -5.43
C ASP A 75 -15.43 -17.22 -4.80
N PRO A 76 -14.38 -16.69 -4.15
CA PRO A 76 -14.35 -15.32 -3.60
C PRO A 76 -14.56 -14.22 -4.66
N ARG A 77 -14.64 -14.58 -5.96
CA ARG A 77 -14.85 -13.68 -7.10
C ARG A 77 -13.78 -12.57 -7.09
N MET A 78 -14.14 -11.33 -7.41
CA MET A 78 -13.23 -10.19 -7.42
C MET A 78 -13.27 -9.39 -6.10
N ASP A 79 -13.74 -9.98 -4.99
CA ASP A 79 -13.82 -9.28 -3.70
C ASP A 79 -12.46 -9.28 -2.98
N PRO A 80 -11.81 -8.11 -2.82
CA PRO A 80 -10.52 -8.02 -2.13
C PRO A 80 -10.61 -8.44 -0.65
N ALA A 81 -11.73 -8.18 0.03
CA ALA A 81 -11.88 -8.49 1.44
C ALA A 81 -12.01 -10.01 1.67
N ALA A 82 -12.79 -10.68 0.83
CA ALA A 82 -12.89 -12.14 0.82
C ALA A 82 -11.53 -12.79 0.51
N TRP A 83 -10.83 -12.31 -0.53
CA TRP A 83 -9.48 -12.81 -0.85
C TRP A 83 -8.48 -12.58 0.27
N ARG A 84 -8.52 -11.43 0.94
CA ARG A 84 -7.67 -11.16 2.10
C ARG A 84 -7.89 -12.19 3.21
N ALA A 85 -9.13 -12.47 3.56
CA ALA A 85 -9.46 -13.46 4.58
C ALA A 85 -8.95 -14.86 4.19
N VAL A 86 -9.13 -15.24 2.93
CA VAL A 86 -8.63 -16.51 2.38
C VAL A 86 -7.11 -16.58 2.42
N LEU A 87 -6.41 -15.54 2.00
CA LEU A 87 -4.94 -15.52 1.94
C LEU A 87 -4.31 -15.54 3.34
N LEU A 88 -4.94 -14.87 4.31
CA LEU A 88 -4.47 -14.90 5.70
C LEU A 88 -4.72 -16.26 6.36
N ARG A 89 -5.84 -16.93 6.03
CA ARG A 89 -6.21 -18.23 6.61
C ARG A 89 -5.50 -19.42 5.96
N ASP A 90 -5.53 -19.47 4.63
CA ASP A 90 -5.15 -20.64 3.83
C ASP A 90 -3.93 -20.37 2.92
N GLY A 91 -3.44 -19.14 2.87
CA GLY A 91 -2.34 -18.77 1.97
C GLY A 91 -0.99 -19.27 2.46
N THR A 92 -0.22 -19.84 1.54
CA THR A 92 1.14 -20.30 1.81
C THR A 92 2.08 -19.09 1.86
N PRO A 93 2.83 -18.89 2.96
CA PRO A 93 3.83 -17.83 3.03
C PRO A 93 4.99 -18.13 2.05
N VAL A 94 5.43 -17.11 1.32
CA VAL A 94 6.51 -17.22 0.34
C VAL A 94 7.68 -16.35 0.80
N SER A 95 8.71 -16.97 1.35
CA SER A 95 9.77 -16.22 2.02
C SER A 95 10.70 -15.51 1.04
N LEU A 96 10.66 -14.17 0.92
CA LEU A 96 11.50 -13.34 0.04
C LEU A 96 12.86 -13.02 0.67
N GLU A 97 13.88 -12.77 -0.15
CA GLU A 97 15.14 -12.19 0.36
C GLU A 97 14.90 -10.82 1.02
N ALA A 98 13.94 -10.06 0.49
CA ALA A 98 13.46 -8.79 1.05
C ALA A 98 12.47 -8.92 2.22
N ASP A 99 12.22 -10.13 2.77
CA ASP A 99 11.24 -10.34 3.84
C ASP A 99 11.50 -9.47 5.08
N HIS A 100 12.77 -9.20 5.40
CA HIS A 100 13.17 -8.40 6.56
C HIS A 100 12.65 -6.95 6.49
N ALA A 101 12.31 -6.45 5.30
CA ALA A 101 11.75 -5.12 5.10
C ALA A 101 10.21 -5.12 5.15
N LEU A 102 9.55 -6.27 5.17
CA LEU A 102 8.10 -6.38 5.15
C LEU A 102 7.54 -6.55 6.57
N HIS A 103 6.28 -6.16 6.75
CA HIS A 103 5.59 -6.39 8.02
C HIS A 103 5.33 -7.88 8.26
N GLU A 104 5.03 -8.62 7.19
CA GLU A 104 4.85 -10.06 7.19
C GLU A 104 5.25 -10.64 5.83
N PRO A 105 5.68 -11.92 5.76
CA PRO A 105 5.98 -12.55 4.49
C PRO A 105 4.72 -12.59 3.62
N PRO A 106 4.85 -12.34 2.31
CA PRO A 106 3.72 -12.36 1.40
C PRO A 106 3.15 -13.78 1.30
N ARG A 107 1.83 -13.85 1.12
CA ARG A 107 1.09 -15.12 1.06
C ARG A 107 0.55 -15.35 -0.33
N VAL A 108 0.61 -16.60 -0.80
CA VAL A 108 0.09 -17.01 -2.11
C VAL A 108 -0.92 -18.13 -1.97
N VAL A 109 -1.95 -18.08 -2.81
CA VAL A 109 -2.87 -19.19 -3.09
C VAL A 109 -2.77 -19.50 -4.57
N VAL A 110 -2.56 -20.76 -4.92
CA VAL A 110 -2.47 -21.25 -6.30
C VAL A 110 -3.61 -22.22 -6.56
N GLU A 111 -4.55 -21.87 -7.41
CA GLU A 111 -5.68 -22.72 -7.78
C GLU A 111 -5.48 -23.32 -9.16
N ARG A 112 -5.73 -24.62 -9.32
CA ARG A 112 -5.75 -25.29 -10.62
C ARG A 112 -7.12 -25.14 -11.25
N THR A 113 -7.22 -24.32 -12.28
CA THR A 113 -8.43 -24.10 -13.07
C THR A 113 -8.50 -25.07 -14.25
N GLN A 114 -9.65 -25.14 -14.92
CA GLN A 114 -9.83 -26.01 -16.10
C GLN A 114 -8.84 -25.70 -17.24
N SER A 115 -8.35 -24.47 -17.34
CA SER A 115 -7.52 -24.00 -18.45
C SER A 115 -6.08 -23.64 -18.03
N GLY A 116 -5.69 -23.95 -16.80
CA GLY A 116 -4.38 -23.57 -16.25
C GLY A 116 -4.44 -23.22 -14.77
N HIS A 117 -3.73 -22.18 -14.34
CA HIS A 117 -3.56 -21.85 -12.92
C HIS A 117 -3.99 -20.41 -12.60
N ARG A 118 -4.72 -20.21 -11.50
CA ARG A 118 -5.03 -18.89 -10.94
C ARG A 118 -4.22 -18.68 -9.68
N LEU A 119 -3.38 -17.66 -9.67
CA LEU A 119 -2.56 -17.32 -8.52
C LEU A 119 -3.06 -16.02 -7.94
N THR A 120 -3.33 -16.01 -6.64
CA THR A 120 -3.66 -14.81 -5.88
C THR A 120 -2.60 -14.62 -4.80
N VAL A 121 -2.02 -13.44 -4.73
CA VAL A 121 -0.96 -13.08 -3.78
C VAL A 121 -1.42 -11.90 -2.94
N PHE A 122 -1.13 -11.95 -1.64
CA PHE A 122 -1.30 -10.86 -0.71
C PHE A 122 0.06 -10.45 -0.15
N ALA A 123 0.36 -9.15 -0.19
CA ALA A 123 1.53 -8.58 0.45
C ALA A 123 1.16 -7.29 1.18
N ARG A 124 1.91 -7.01 2.23
CA ARG A 124 1.72 -5.85 3.09
C ARG A 124 3.05 -5.12 3.23
N GLY A 125 3.01 -3.80 3.12
CA GLY A 125 4.19 -2.97 3.23
C GLY A 125 4.80 -2.98 4.64
N PRO A 126 6.03 -2.46 4.80
CA PRO A 126 6.80 -2.51 6.04
C PRO A 126 6.05 -2.09 7.31
N ARG A 127 5.15 -1.10 7.23
CA ARG A 127 4.43 -0.53 8.37
C ARG A 127 2.95 -0.91 8.41
N ALA A 128 2.53 -1.90 7.62
CA ALA A 128 1.14 -2.33 7.52
C ALA A 128 0.12 -1.26 7.08
N ARG A 129 0.57 -0.13 6.51
CA ARG A 129 -0.32 0.96 6.06
C ARG A 129 -0.77 0.78 4.62
N ALA A 130 -0.03 0.00 3.83
CA ALA A 130 -0.39 -0.34 2.46
C ALA A 130 -0.48 -1.86 2.30
N GLU A 131 -1.58 -2.29 1.68
CA GLU A 131 -1.85 -3.68 1.33
C GLU A 131 -2.03 -3.79 -0.19
N VAL A 132 -1.57 -4.90 -0.76
CA VAL A 132 -1.72 -5.19 -2.18
C VAL A 132 -2.15 -6.65 -2.34
N ILE A 133 -3.24 -6.84 -3.09
CA ILE A 133 -3.65 -8.15 -3.60
C ILE A 133 -3.42 -8.15 -5.11
N LEU A 134 -2.65 -9.12 -5.58
CA LEU A 134 -2.41 -9.36 -7.00
C LEU A 134 -3.04 -10.69 -7.40
N GLN A 135 -3.71 -10.70 -8.55
CA GLN A 135 -4.22 -11.92 -9.14
C GLN A 135 -3.73 -12.04 -10.58
N VAL A 136 -3.28 -13.24 -10.93
CA VAL A 136 -2.91 -13.59 -12.30
C VAL A 136 -3.56 -14.92 -12.67
N ARG A 137 -3.94 -15.03 -13.94
CA ARG A 137 -4.35 -16.30 -14.53
C ARG A 137 -3.31 -16.70 -15.57
N LEU A 138 -2.74 -17.88 -15.37
CA LEU A 138 -1.83 -18.55 -16.30
C LEU A 138 -2.68 -19.56 -17.08
N VAL A 139 -2.67 -19.48 -18.41
CA VAL A 139 -3.33 -20.44 -19.29
C VAL A 139 -2.25 -21.36 -19.86
N ASP A 140 -2.47 -22.67 -19.87
CA ASP A 140 -1.42 -23.63 -20.23
C ASP A 140 -1.12 -23.66 -21.74
N ASP A 141 -2.09 -23.25 -22.58
CA ASP A 141 -2.01 -23.31 -24.05
C ASP A 141 -1.69 -21.97 -24.74
N SER A 142 -1.33 -20.93 -23.95
CA SER A 142 -0.96 -19.62 -24.51
C SER A 142 -0.08 -18.84 -23.52
N PRO A 143 1.04 -18.24 -23.95
CA PRO A 143 1.90 -17.40 -23.10
C PRO A 143 1.26 -16.05 -22.73
N SER A 144 -0.06 -15.90 -22.87
CA SER A 144 -0.80 -14.68 -22.57
C SER A 144 -0.99 -14.51 -21.06
N ARG A 145 -0.02 -13.83 -20.42
CA ARG A 145 -0.11 -13.35 -19.03
C ARG A 145 -1.13 -12.21 -18.92
N LEU A 146 -2.36 -12.51 -18.51
CA LEU A 146 -3.36 -11.47 -18.20
C LEU A 146 -3.16 -10.96 -16.76
N TRP A 147 -2.52 -9.80 -16.61
CA TRP A 147 -2.38 -9.12 -15.34
C TRP A 147 -3.66 -8.34 -15.01
N ARG A 148 -4.35 -8.65 -13.91
CA ARG A 148 -5.46 -7.82 -13.41
C ARG A 148 -5.27 -7.50 -11.93
N ARG A 149 -5.21 -6.21 -11.62
CA ARG A 149 -5.11 -5.68 -10.26
C ARG A 149 -6.51 -5.60 -9.66
N LEU A 150 -6.71 -6.24 -8.51
CA LEU A 150 -7.89 -6.02 -7.67
C LEU A 150 -7.60 -4.77 -6.81
N ARG A 151 -8.47 -3.76 -6.88
CA ARG A 151 -8.31 -2.48 -6.17
C ARG A 151 -8.98 -2.51 -4.81
#